data_AF-A0A259FDV5-F1
#
_entry.id   AF-A0A259FDV5-F1
#
_cell.length_a   1.000
_cell.length_b   1.000
_cell.length_c   1.000
_cell.angle_alpha   90.00
_cell.angle_beta   90.00
_cell.angle_gamma   90.00
#
_symmetry.space_group_name_H-M   'P 1'
#
loop_
_entity.id
_entity.type
_entity.pdbx_description
1 polymer ?
#
loop_
_entity_poly.entity_id
_entity_poly.type
_entity_poly.pdbx_seq_one_letter_code
_entity_poly.pdbx_strand_id
1 'polypeptide(L)'
;MTLQAARIVSACVLMLPMGSGVAATLNKCIDTEGKVTYSNLPCRTARTLKLEIDPPPEPDPPRSAPARTSSPEPEQKREATRSGQAEKPTKPAASTSASKCNSLSDKLGRVIDTMDAAHRKGYTQQQMDDWNQQVRALERQKQQAGCF
;
A
#
# COMPACT_ATOMS: atom_id res chain seq x y z
N MET A 1 77.20 -3.60 -13.43
CA MET A 1 77.79 -2.68 -12.42
C MET A 1 76.90 -1.45 -12.33
N THR A 2 76.72 -0.99 -11.11
CA THR A 2 75.75 -0.04 -10.54
C THR A 2 75.77 1.38 -11.10
N LEU A 3 74.63 2.09 -11.03
CA LEU A 3 74.38 3.41 -10.38
C LEU A 3 72.94 3.85 -10.76
N GLN A 4 71.92 3.90 -9.90
CA GLN A 4 71.65 4.67 -8.68
C GLN A 4 70.81 5.94 -8.93
N ALA A 5 69.62 5.91 -8.31
CA ALA A 5 68.81 7.01 -7.77
C ALA A 5 68.17 8.06 -8.69
N ALA A 6 66.84 8.06 -8.69
CA ALA A 6 66.08 9.26 -8.36
C ALA A 6 64.78 8.86 -7.64
N ARG A 7 64.71 9.19 -6.35
CA ARG A 7 63.46 9.19 -5.58
C ARG A 7 62.63 10.38 -6.03
N ILE A 8 61.38 10.18 -6.43
CA ILE A 8 60.36 11.21 -6.32
C ILE A 8 59.16 10.59 -5.62
N VAL A 9 58.94 11.11 -4.42
CA VAL A 9 57.74 11.01 -3.61
C VAL A 9 56.57 11.56 -4.42
N SER A 10 55.52 10.77 -4.64
CA SER A 10 54.18 11.34 -4.78
C SER A 10 53.15 10.32 -4.33
N ALA A 11 52.70 10.52 -3.10
CA ALA A 11 51.48 9.93 -2.60
C ALA A 11 50.32 10.43 -3.45
N CYS A 12 49.70 9.53 -4.21
CA CYS A 12 48.35 9.73 -4.70
C CYS A 12 47.56 8.49 -4.29
N VAL A 13 47.01 8.57 -3.08
CA VAL A 13 45.91 7.74 -2.61
C VAL A 13 44.74 8.01 -3.55
N LEU A 14 44.68 7.29 -4.67
CA LEU A 14 43.50 7.27 -5.52
C LEU A 14 42.60 6.14 -5.05
N MET A 15 41.76 6.56 -4.11
CA MET A 15 40.45 6.04 -3.78
C MET A 15 39.98 4.88 -4.67
N LEU A 16 39.74 3.73 -4.03
CA LEU A 16 38.81 2.74 -4.54
C LEU A 16 37.54 3.48 -5.01
N PRO A 17 36.99 3.17 -6.20
CA PRO A 17 35.61 3.52 -6.46
C PRO A 17 34.79 2.70 -5.46
N MET A 18 34.36 3.36 -4.38
CA MET A 18 33.13 3.01 -3.69
C MET A 18 32.05 3.06 -4.76
N GLY A 19 31.77 1.90 -5.36
CA GLY A 19 30.65 1.71 -6.26
C GLY A 19 29.41 2.11 -5.50
N SER A 20 28.94 3.32 -5.78
CA SER A 20 27.69 3.86 -5.29
C SER A 20 26.60 2.83 -5.55
N GLY A 21 25.82 2.50 -4.52
CA GLY A 21 24.59 1.73 -4.69
C GLY A 21 23.69 2.49 -5.66
N VAL A 22 23.75 2.12 -6.94
CA VAL A 22 22.82 2.58 -7.95
C VAL A 22 21.47 2.03 -7.51
N ALA A 23 20.56 2.93 -7.10
CA ALA A 23 19.16 2.62 -6.98
C ALA A 23 18.75 1.95 -8.31
N ALA A 24 18.45 0.66 -8.24
CA ALA A 24 18.19 -0.15 -9.42
C ALA A 24 16.96 0.42 -10.14
N THR A 25 17.16 1.11 -11.26
CA THR A 25 16.05 1.60 -12.09
C THR A 25 15.36 0.38 -12.68
N LEU A 26 14.30 -0.10 -12.03
CA LEU A 26 13.54 -1.27 -12.46
C LEU A 26 12.69 -0.87 -13.66
N ASN A 27 13.12 -1.24 -14.86
CA ASN A 27 12.40 -0.96 -16.09
C ASN A 27 11.32 -2.01 -16.31
N LYS A 28 10.08 -1.58 -16.58
CA LYS A 28 9.03 -2.46 -17.09
C LYS A 28 9.15 -2.55 -18.60
N CYS A 29 9.54 -3.72 -19.09
CA CYS A 29 9.65 -4.03 -20.51
C CYS A 29 8.42 -4.85 -20.95
N ILE A 30 7.77 -4.42 -22.03
CA ILE A 30 6.65 -5.15 -22.65
C ILE A 30 7.14 -5.67 -24.00
N ASP A 31 7.28 -6.99 -24.14
CA ASP A 31 7.72 -7.59 -25.40
C ASP A 31 6.62 -7.60 -26.47
N THR A 32 6.96 -8.10 -27.67
CA THR A 32 6.04 -8.17 -28.82
C THR A 32 4.89 -9.15 -28.63
N GLU A 33 5.00 -10.05 -27.65
CA GLU A 33 3.96 -11.01 -27.26
C GLU A 33 3.10 -10.46 -26.11
N GLY A 34 3.40 -9.24 -25.62
CA GLY A 34 2.69 -8.58 -24.53
C GLY A 34 3.14 -9.04 -23.13
N LYS A 35 4.21 -9.83 -23.02
CA LYS A 35 4.76 -10.28 -21.75
C LYS A 35 5.47 -9.13 -21.05
N VAL A 36 5.09 -8.92 -19.81
CA VAL A 36 5.70 -7.91 -18.94
C VAL A 36 6.88 -8.53 -18.22
N THR A 37 8.07 -7.93 -18.37
CA THR A 37 9.27 -8.29 -17.62
C THR A 37 9.83 -7.06 -16.91
N TYR A 38 10.29 -7.25 -15.67
CA TYR A 38 10.93 -6.19 -14.90
C TYR A 38 12.43 -6.43 -14.92
N SER A 39 13.20 -5.48 -15.45
CA SER A 39 14.64 -5.61 -15.62
C SER A 39 15.36 -4.34 -15.18
N ASN A 40 16.47 -4.52 -14.47
CA ASN A 40 17.37 -3.42 -14.12
C ASN A 40 18.26 -2.98 -15.30
N LEU A 41 18.12 -3.65 -16.46
CA LEU A 41 18.78 -3.30 -17.72
C LEU A 41 17.82 -2.56 -18.65
N PRO A 42 18.32 -1.68 -19.54
CA PRO A 42 17.50 -1.06 -20.56
C PRO A 42 16.86 -2.13 -21.47
N CYS A 43 15.57 -1.97 -21.76
CA CYS A 43 14.82 -2.89 -22.60
C CYS A 43 15.46 -2.98 -23.99
N ARG A 44 15.91 -4.18 -24.40
CA ARG A 44 16.60 -4.35 -25.69
C ARG A 44 15.67 -4.24 -26.91
N THR A 45 14.38 -4.52 -26.76
CA THR A 45 13.41 -4.59 -27.88
C THR A 45 11.98 -4.17 -27.49
N ALA A 46 11.82 -3.41 -26.41
CA ALA A 46 10.50 -3.06 -25.87
C ALA A 46 10.37 -1.56 -25.57
N ARG A 47 9.13 -1.03 -25.64
CA ARG A 47 8.81 0.34 -25.21
C ARG A 47 9.00 0.46 -23.69
N THR A 48 9.89 1.36 -23.28
CA THR A 48 10.20 1.61 -21.86
C THR A 48 9.18 2.54 -21.24
N LEU A 49 8.39 2.05 -20.28
CA LEU A 49 7.65 2.90 -19.34
C LEU A 49 8.45 2.96 -18.04
N LYS A 50 8.96 4.16 -17.73
CA LYS A 50 9.70 4.42 -16.49
C LYS A 50 8.67 4.55 -15.36
N LEU A 51 8.61 3.56 -14.48
CA LEU A 51 7.77 3.60 -13.29
C LEU A 51 8.63 4.16 -12.15
N GLU A 52 8.20 5.28 -11.60
CA GLU A 52 8.77 5.83 -10.38
C GLU A 52 8.27 4.98 -9.20
N ILE A 53 9.20 4.45 -8.43
CA ILE A 53 8.92 3.61 -7.27
C ILE A 53 8.61 4.56 -6.11
N ASP A 54 7.43 4.39 -5.49
CA ASP A 54 7.03 5.14 -4.29
C ASP A 54 8.07 4.92 -3.17
N PRO A 55 8.67 5.98 -2.60
CA PRO A 55 9.68 5.84 -1.56
C PRO A 55 9.14 5.07 -0.35
N PRO A 56 10.01 4.31 0.36
CA PRO A 56 9.60 3.63 1.58
C PRO A 56 9.11 4.66 2.62
N PRO A 57 8.03 4.35 3.36
CA PRO A 57 7.49 5.26 4.37
C PRO A 57 8.54 5.58 5.44
N GLU A 58 8.56 6.83 5.90
CA GLU A 58 9.47 7.25 6.96
C GLU A 58 9.17 6.50 8.27
N PRO A 59 10.21 6.12 9.04
CA PRO A 59 10.01 5.43 10.31
C PRO A 59 9.28 6.33 11.33
N ASP A 60 8.29 5.76 12.01
CA ASP A 60 7.52 6.45 13.04
C ASP A 60 8.44 7.03 14.12
N PRO A 61 8.25 8.29 14.55
CA PRO A 61 9.04 8.87 15.63
C PRO A 61 8.82 8.08 16.94
N PRO A 62 9.85 7.97 17.78
CA PRO A 62 9.75 7.21 19.03
C PRO A 62 8.65 7.81 19.92
N ARG A 63 7.65 6.98 20.22
CA ARG A 63 6.53 7.33 21.10
C ARG A 63 7.07 7.75 22.47
N SER A 64 6.94 9.03 22.80
CA SER A 64 7.29 9.53 24.14
C SER A 64 6.38 8.88 25.18
N ALA A 65 6.97 8.41 26.28
CA ALA A 65 6.26 7.75 27.38
C ALA A 65 5.17 8.67 27.97
N PRO A 66 4.02 8.12 28.40
CA PRO A 66 2.96 8.93 28.99
C PRO A 66 3.41 9.48 30.35
N ALA A 67 3.38 10.80 30.49
CA ALA A 67 3.49 11.46 31.77
C ALA A 67 2.28 11.10 32.64
N ARG A 68 2.55 10.61 33.86
CA ARG A 68 1.51 10.40 34.87
C ARG A 68 0.97 11.75 35.29
N THR A 69 -0.34 11.94 35.22
CA THR A 69 -1.01 13.07 35.85
C THR A 69 -2.10 12.53 36.76
N SER A 70 -2.07 13.06 37.97
CA SER A 70 -2.79 12.68 39.19
C SER A 70 -4.31 12.82 39.11
N SER A 71 -4.99 11.93 39.83
CA SER A 71 -6.39 11.98 40.26
C SER A 71 -6.78 13.35 40.85
N PRO A 72 -8.06 13.75 40.73
CA PRO A 72 -8.92 13.68 41.91
C PRO A 72 -10.33 13.09 41.65
N GLU A 73 -10.78 12.35 42.65
CA GLU A 73 -12.17 11.96 42.93
C GLU A 73 -13.03 13.21 43.21
N PRO A 74 -14.33 13.21 42.83
CA PRO A 74 -15.34 12.97 43.87
C PRO A 74 -16.51 12.07 43.44
N GLU A 75 -16.92 11.30 44.42
CA GLU A 75 -18.08 10.43 44.55
C GLU A 75 -19.43 11.18 44.48
N GLN A 76 -20.42 10.67 43.73
CA GLN A 76 -21.83 10.62 44.17
C GLN A 76 -22.75 9.82 43.22
N LYS A 77 -22.94 8.55 43.59
CA LYS A 77 -24.23 7.86 43.82
C LYS A 77 -25.47 8.41 43.08
N ARG A 78 -26.00 7.62 42.14
CA ARG A 78 -27.43 7.30 42.10
C ARG A 78 -27.68 5.98 41.36
N GLU A 79 -27.96 4.98 42.17
CA GLU A 79 -28.57 3.72 41.76
C GLU A 79 -30.09 3.87 41.80
N ALA A 80 -30.75 3.50 40.71
CA ALA A 80 -32.17 3.12 40.64
C ALA A 80 -32.28 2.19 39.40
N THR A 81 -32.12 0.89 39.55
CA THR A 81 -33.21 -0.06 39.86
C THR A 81 -34.25 -0.15 38.73
N ARG A 82 -34.14 -1.26 37.99
CA ARG A 82 -35.21 -2.24 37.69
C ARG A 82 -36.04 -2.11 36.39
N SER A 83 -35.80 -3.11 35.54
CA SER A 83 -36.77 -4.05 34.93
C SER A 83 -37.73 -3.60 33.83
N GLY A 84 -37.95 -4.54 32.88
CA GLY A 84 -38.94 -4.48 31.80
C GLY A 84 -38.24 -4.66 30.45
N GLN A 85 -37.96 -5.89 30.00
CA GLN A 85 -38.89 -6.78 29.29
C GLN A 85 -39.43 -6.16 27.99
N ALA A 86 -39.06 -6.82 26.90
CA ALA A 86 -39.61 -6.83 25.54
C ALA A 86 -40.63 -5.73 25.17
N GLU A 87 -40.40 -5.05 24.03
CA GLU A 87 -41.26 -5.18 22.84
C GLU A 87 -40.76 -4.36 21.62
N LYS A 88 -40.68 -5.07 20.49
CA LYS A 88 -40.79 -4.67 19.05
C LYS A 88 -39.80 -3.66 18.43
N PRO A 89 -38.97 -4.08 17.46
CA PRO A 89 -38.29 -3.15 16.57
C PRO A 89 -39.27 -2.70 15.49
N THR A 90 -39.76 -1.46 15.60
CA THR A 90 -40.52 -0.82 14.53
C THR A 90 -39.60 0.19 13.85
N LYS A 91 -39.03 -0.19 12.68
CA LYS A 91 -38.63 0.67 11.53
C LYS A 91 -37.74 -0.12 10.52
N PRO A 92 -38.26 -0.55 9.34
CA PRO A 92 -37.46 -1.28 8.35
C PRO A 92 -36.92 -0.43 7.17
N ALA A 93 -37.06 0.91 7.19
CA ALA A 93 -36.60 1.73 6.06
C ALA A 93 -35.08 1.96 6.03
N ALA A 94 -34.46 2.21 7.19
CA ALA A 94 -33.01 2.45 7.28
C ALA A 94 -32.18 1.16 7.18
N SER A 95 -32.76 0.00 7.56
CA SER A 95 -32.05 -1.29 7.48
C SER A 95 -31.83 -1.73 6.03
N THR A 96 -32.71 -1.32 5.11
CA THR A 96 -32.66 -1.74 3.70
C THR A 96 -31.61 -0.95 2.90
N SER A 97 -31.34 0.32 3.23
CA SER A 97 -30.22 1.06 2.65
C SER A 97 -28.89 0.61 3.23
N ALA A 98 -28.83 0.38 4.55
CA ALA A 98 -27.64 -0.16 5.20
C ALA A 98 -27.26 -1.56 4.66
N SER A 99 -28.24 -2.44 4.43
CA SER A 99 -27.99 -3.76 3.84
C SER A 99 -27.49 -3.68 2.39
N LYS A 100 -27.99 -2.71 1.60
CA LYS A 100 -27.46 -2.42 0.26
C LYS A 100 -26.00 -1.97 0.33
N CYS A 101 -25.66 -1.06 1.24
CA CYS A 101 -24.28 -0.62 1.44
C CYS A 101 -23.35 -1.77 1.84
N ASN A 102 -23.75 -2.59 2.80
CA ASN A 102 -22.97 -3.76 3.22
C ASN A 102 -22.75 -4.72 2.05
N SER A 103 -23.80 -5.00 1.27
CA SER A 103 -23.67 -5.90 0.11
C SER A 103 -22.74 -5.36 -0.98
N LEU A 104 -22.69 -4.04 -1.17
CA LEU A 104 -21.78 -3.39 -2.13
C LEU A 104 -20.35 -3.46 -1.62
N SER A 105 -20.13 -3.19 -0.34
CA SER A 105 -18.83 -3.33 0.32
C SER A 105 -18.31 -4.77 0.29
N ASP A 106 -19.16 -5.76 0.54
CA ASP A 106 -18.81 -7.18 0.46
C ASP A 106 -18.36 -7.58 -0.95
N LYS A 107 -19.04 -7.06 -1.99
CA LYS A 107 -18.65 -7.31 -3.38
C LYS A 107 -17.30 -6.66 -3.70
N LEU A 108 -17.09 -5.42 -3.24
CA LEU A 108 -15.82 -4.72 -3.43
C LEU A 108 -14.67 -5.50 -2.78
N GLY A 109 -14.87 -5.95 -1.54
CA GLY A 109 -13.92 -6.77 -0.81
C GLY A 109 -13.53 -8.03 -1.56
N ARG A 110 -14.52 -8.79 -2.08
CA ARG A 110 -14.24 -10.01 -2.87
C ARG A 110 -13.43 -9.75 -4.13
N VAL A 111 -13.67 -8.64 -4.84
CA VAL A 111 -12.88 -8.29 -6.03
C VAL A 111 -11.43 -7.99 -5.63
N ILE A 112 -11.23 -7.25 -4.53
CA ILE A 112 -9.88 -6.97 -4.00
C ILE A 112 -9.18 -8.26 -3.55
N ASP A 113 -9.88 -9.15 -2.84
CA ASP A 113 -9.34 -10.46 -2.44
C ASP A 113 -8.94 -11.30 -3.66
N THR A 114 -9.76 -11.26 -4.72
CA THR A 114 -9.48 -11.93 -5.98
C THR A 114 -8.25 -11.35 -6.67
N MET A 115 -8.11 -10.02 -6.67
CA MET A 115 -6.94 -9.33 -7.20
C MET A 115 -5.66 -9.69 -6.42
N ASP A 116 -5.70 -9.72 -5.08
CA ASP A 116 -4.54 -10.13 -4.27
C ASP A 116 -4.15 -11.59 -4.55
N ALA A 117 -5.14 -12.48 -4.58
CA ALA A 117 -4.91 -13.88 -4.90
C ALA A 117 -4.30 -14.07 -6.30
N ALA A 118 -4.77 -13.28 -7.28
CA ALA A 118 -4.26 -13.32 -8.63
C ALA A 118 -2.85 -12.70 -8.74
N HIS A 119 -2.53 -11.68 -7.95
CA HIS A 119 -1.19 -11.10 -7.91
C HIS A 119 -0.13 -12.14 -7.52
N ARG A 120 -0.48 -13.11 -6.67
CA ARG A 120 0.41 -14.23 -6.30
C ARG A 120 0.58 -15.29 -7.40
N LYS A 121 -0.43 -15.46 -8.25
CA LYS A 121 -0.45 -16.50 -9.32
C LYS A 121 -0.06 -15.96 -10.70
N GLY A 122 0.02 -14.63 -10.83
CA GLY A 122 0.07 -13.95 -12.12
C GLY A 122 -1.32 -13.82 -12.74
N TYR A 123 -1.61 -12.66 -13.31
CA TYR A 123 -2.83 -12.38 -14.07
C TYR A 123 -2.50 -11.77 -15.43
N THR A 124 -3.43 -11.89 -16.36
CA THR A 124 -3.37 -11.26 -17.68
C THR A 124 -3.87 -9.82 -17.61
N GLN A 125 -3.40 -8.97 -18.53
CA GLN A 125 -3.84 -7.57 -18.60
C GLN A 125 -5.37 -7.45 -18.69
N GLN A 126 -6.01 -8.33 -19.47
CA GLN A 126 -7.46 -8.34 -19.63
C GLN A 126 -8.19 -8.61 -18.32
N GLN A 127 -7.67 -9.50 -17.45
CA GLN A 127 -8.25 -9.75 -16.13
C GLN A 127 -8.17 -8.51 -15.22
N MET A 128 -7.06 -7.79 -15.26
CA MET A 128 -6.92 -6.55 -14.50
C MET A 128 -7.85 -5.44 -15.02
N ASP A 129 -7.99 -5.31 -16.34
CA ASP A 129 -8.90 -4.32 -16.91
C ASP A 129 -10.36 -4.63 -16.52
N ASP A 130 -10.74 -5.91 -16.48
CA ASP A 130 -12.06 -6.33 -16.02
C ASP A 130 -12.29 -6.03 -14.53
N TRP A 131 -11.35 -6.40 -13.66
CA TRP A 131 -11.46 -6.06 -12.22
C TRP A 131 -11.49 -4.55 -11.99
N ASN A 132 -10.70 -3.77 -12.72
CA ASN A 132 -10.72 -2.30 -12.65
C ASN A 132 -12.09 -1.74 -13.04
N GLN A 133 -12.73 -2.29 -14.08
CA GLN A 133 -14.09 -1.90 -14.44
C GLN A 133 -15.10 -2.29 -13.35
N GLN A 134 -14.96 -3.46 -12.75
CA GLN A 134 -15.83 -3.93 -11.67
C GLN A 134 -15.71 -3.03 -10.43
N VAL A 135 -14.49 -2.67 -10.01
CA VAL A 135 -14.27 -1.75 -8.88
C VAL A 135 -14.92 -0.40 -9.16
N ARG A 136 -14.69 0.22 -10.33
CA ARG A 136 -15.32 1.49 -10.70
C ARG A 136 -16.84 1.41 -10.77
N ALA A 137 -17.40 0.29 -11.22
CA ALA A 137 -18.85 0.09 -11.28
C ALA A 137 -19.46 -0.03 -9.88
N LEU A 138 -18.83 -0.81 -9.00
CA LEU A 138 -19.26 -0.99 -7.62
C LEU A 138 -19.08 0.29 -6.79
N GLU A 139 -18.01 1.04 -7.01
CA GLU A 139 -17.82 2.36 -6.41
C GLU A 139 -18.91 3.32 -6.85
N ARG A 140 -19.21 3.42 -8.16
CA ARG A 140 -20.33 4.24 -8.64
C ARG A 140 -21.66 3.82 -8.02
N GLN A 141 -21.93 2.52 -7.87
CA GLN A 141 -23.14 2.05 -7.18
C GLN A 141 -23.13 2.44 -5.70
N LYS A 142 -21.99 2.35 -5.02
CA LYS A 142 -21.80 2.81 -3.64
C LYS A 142 -22.15 4.29 -3.53
N GLN A 143 -21.70 5.08 -4.51
CA GLN A 143 -21.99 6.50 -4.57
C GLN A 143 -23.48 6.79 -4.79
N GLN A 144 -24.11 6.11 -5.74
CA GLN A 144 -25.53 6.25 -6.03
C GLN A 144 -26.43 5.80 -4.87
N ALA A 145 -25.99 4.82 -4.09
CA ALA A 145 -26.69 4.32 -2.93
C ALA A 145 -26.52 5.21 -1.67
N GLY A 146 -25.70 6.26 -1.75
CA GLY A 146 -25.42 7.15 -0.61
C GLY A 146 -24.62 6.48 0.50
N CYS A 147 -23.83 5.46 0.16
CA CYS A 147 -23.01 4.70 1.09
C CYS A 147 -21.64 5.37 1.23
N PHE A 148 -21.57 6.46 1.99
CA PHE A 148 -20.36 7.26 2.18
C PHE A 148 -20.05 7.49 3.65
#